data_AF-A0A935P063-F1
#
_entry.id   AF-A0A935P063-F1
#
_cell.length_a   1.000
_cell.length_b   1.000
_cell.length_c   1.000
_cell.angle_alpha   90.00
_cell.angle_beta   90.00
_cell.angle_gamma   90.00
#
_symmetry.space_group_name_H-M   'P 1'
#
loop_
_entity.id
_entity.type
_entity.pdbx_description
1 polymer ?
#
loop_
_entity_poly.entity_id
_entity_poly.type
_entity_poly.pdbx_seq_one_letter_code
_entity_poly.pdbx_strand_id
1 'polypeptide(L)'
;MECRRARLGDEAFRAKRARRIAILNQKGGTGKTTTAVNVAAGVAERGRNVLLIDTDAQGNVGVSLGVSGERSLYHVLVDGVDPTEAAVPVRQSLDVITSDATLAAAEIWLARQAPEQRSRVMTKRLNLMQVSRRYDLVVIDCGPSLNLLNQNALSYVDEVIIPVTCDYLALVGVKQVVRTIKDVERHLHHSVRISAVLPTFYDGRTRLAREVLETLQGHFKQRCLDPIRHNTRLAEAPSHRKTIYEYAPQSHGAADYNRVADWVLATTASAGDAAPHFDSPAPQPSAPAAA
;
A
#
# COMPACT_ATOMS: atom_id res chain seq x y z
N MET A 1 -39.05 14.73 -1.78
CA MET A 1 -37.60 14.60 -2.05
C MET A 1 -36.87 15.92 -2.30
N GLU A 2 -37.57 17.07 -2.40
CA GLU A 2 -36.91 18.36 -2.67
C GLU A 2 -36.51 19.17 -1.42
N CYS A 3 -37.07 18.85 -0.25
CA CYS A 3 -36.83 19.65 0.97
C CYS A 3 -35.50 19.32 1.72
N ARG A 4 -34.72 18.33 1.24
CA ARG A 4 -33.36 18.02 1.77
C ARG A 4 -32.22 18.59 0.93
N ARG A 5 -32.53 19.15 -0.25
CA ARG A 5 -31.53 19.63 -1.23
C ARG A 5 -30.99 21.03 -0.91
N ALA A 6 -31.68 21.79 -0.05
CA ALA A 6 -31.35 23.19 0.24
C ALA A 6 -30.49 23.43 1.50
N ARG A 7 -30.15 22.39 2.28
CA ARG A 7 -29.41 22.53 3.56
C ARG A 7 -28.00 21.96 3.57
N LEU A 8 -27.58 21.29 2.51
CA LEU A 8 -26.25 20.70 2.39
C LEU A 8 -25.69 21.22 1.08
N GLY A 9 -24.83 22.24 1.17
CA GLY A 9 -24.18 22.84 0.01
C GLY A 9 -23.51 21.79 -0.87
N ASP A 10 -23.28 22.11 -2.14
CA ASP A 10 -22.81 21.19 -3.18
C ASP A 10 -21.53 20.39 -2.84
N GLU A 11 -20.78 20.77 -1.81
CA GLU A 11 -19.67 19.98 -1.24
C GLU A 11 -20.11 18.66 -0.58
N ALA A 12 -21.29 18.61 0.03
CA ALA A 12 -21.80 17.42 0.72
C ALA A 12 -22.31 16.33 -0.24
N PHE A 13 -22.46 16.65 -1.54
CA PHE A 13 -22.86 15.70 -2.57
C PHE A 13 -21.68 15.13 -3.37
N ARG A 14 -20.43 15.55 -3.10
CA ARG A 14 -19.26 14.77 -3.50
C ARG A 14 -19.30 13.47 -2.70
N ALA A 15 -19.88 12.43 -3.30
CA ALA A 15 -19.92 11.08 -2.74
C ALA A 15 -18.55 10.78 -2.13
N LYS A 16 -18.49 10.72 -0.79
CA LYS A 16 -17.27 10.45 -0.02
C LYS A 16 -16.71 9.13 -0.53
N ARG A 17 -15.74 9.20 -1.43
CA ARG A 17 -15.07 8.03 -2.01
C ARG A 17 -13.83 7.82 -1.17
N ALA A 18 -13.73 6.64 -0.54
CA ALA A 18 -12.54 6.22 0.18
C ALA A 18 -11.28 6.50 -0.65
N ARG A 19 -10.24 7.03 0.00
CA ARG A 19 -8.89 7.06 -0.59
C ARG A 19 -8.39 5.63 -0.71
N ARG A 20 -7.79 5.23 -1.83
CA ARG A 20 -7.37 3.84 -2.06
C ARG A 20 -5.88 3.80 -2.42
N ILE A 21 -5.10 3.15 -1.58
CA ILE A 21 -3.63 3.14 -1.64
C ILE A 21 -3.14 1.70 -1.70
N ALA A 22 -2.28 1.39 -2.66
CA ALA A 22 -1.52 0.14 -2.66
C ALA A 22 -0.12 0.37 -2.08
N ILE A 23 0.35 -0.58 -1.26
CA ILE A 23 1.74 -0.65 -0.83
C ILE A 23 2.44 -1.67 -1.71
N LEU A 24 3.29 -1.22 -2.63
CA LEU A 24 3.81 -2.07 -3.70
C LEU A 24 5.32 -1.88 -3.94
N ASN A 25 6.03 -2.99 -4.05
CA ASN A 25 7.39 -3.10 -4.55
C ASN A 25 7.66 -4.55 -4.96
N GLN A 26 8.30 -4.74 -6.13
CA GLN A 26 8.63 -6.06 -6.65
C GLN A 26 9.74 -6.79 -5.88
N LYS A 27 10.54 -6.06 -5.11
CA LYS A 27 11.56 -6.66 -4.26
C LYS A 27 10.93 -7.22 -2.98
N GLY A 28 11.27 -8.46 -2.63
CA GLY A 28 10.94 -9.06 -1.34
C GLY A 28 11.68 -8.35 -0.19
N GLY A 29 11.10 -8.37 1.02
CA GLY A 29 11.78 -7.83 2.21
C GLY A 29 11.90 -6.30 2.27
N THR A 30 11.12 -5.55 1.49
CA THR A 30 11.14 -4.06 1.51
C THR A 30 10.23 -3.42 2.55
N GLY A 31 9.62 -4.22 3.43
CA GLY A 31 8.72 -3.72 4.48
C GLY A 31 7.30 -3.37 4.00
N LYS A 32 6.81 -3.99 2.90
CA LYS A 32 5.45 -3.78 2.38
C LYS A 32 4.36 -4.07 3.41
N THR A 33 4.28 -5.30 3.89
CA THR A 33 3.29 -5.69 4.92
C THR A 33 3.44 -4.87 6.19
N THR A 34 4.68 -4.64 6.66
CA THR A 34 4.94 -3.79 7.82
C THR A 34 4.41 -2.37 7.59
N THR A 35 4.58 -1.81 6.40
CA THR A 35 4.07 -0.49 6.03
C THR A 35 2.55 -0.52 5.96
N ALA A 36 1.96 -1.49 5.26
CA ALA A 36 0.52 -1.60 5.09
C ALA A 36 -0.21 -1.70 6.44
N VAL A 37 0.26 -2.59 7.33
CA VAL A 37 -0.29 -2.77 8.67
C VAL A 37 -0.18 -1.50 9.51
N ASN A 38 1.02 -0.89 9.59
CA ASN A 38 1.22 0.24 10.50
C ASN A 38 0.69 1.57 9.95
N VAL A 39 0.57 1.73 8.63
CA VAL A 39 -0.16 2.87 8.04
C VAL A 39 -1.65 2.71 8.31
N ALA A 40 -2.22 1.52 8.07
CA ALA A 40 -3.64 1.28 8.30
C ALA A 40 -4.02 1.48 9.78
N ALA A 41 -3.24 0.91 10.69
CA ALA A 41 -3.44 1.08 12.13
C ALA A 41 -3.27 2.53 12.59
N GLY A 42 -2.23 3.22 12.13
CA GLY A 42 -1.96 4.60 12.56
C GLY A 42 -3.04 5.58 12.09
N VAL A 43 -3.61 5.35 10.90
CA VAL A 43 -4.75 6.13 10.40
C VAL A 43 -6.04 5.78 11.17
N ALA A 44 -6.24 4.51 11.53
CA ALA A 44 -7.38 4.08 12.35
C ALA A 44 -7.36 4.68 13.76
N GLU A 45 -6.20 4.72 14.43
CA GLU A 45 -6.01 5.35 15.75
C GLU A 45 -6.35 6.86 15.73
N ARG A 46 -6.35 7.48 14.55
CA ARG A 46 -6.74 8.88 14.33
C ARG A 46 -8.23 9.04 13.95
N GLY A 47 -9.03 8.00 14.21
CA GLY A 47 -10.49 8.04 14.09
C GLY A 47 -11.03 7.90 12.67
N ARG A 48 -10.24 7.37 11.73
CA ARG A 48 -10.71 7.06 10.37
C ARG A 48 -11.06 5.59 10.23
N ASN A 49 -12.13 5.28 9.51
CA ASN A 49 -12.46 3.90 9.21
C ASN A 49 -11.57 3.38 8.09
N VAL A 50 -10.75 2.38 8.37
CA VAL A 50 -9.77 1.81 7.44
C VAL A 50 -10.10 0.37 7.11
N LEU A 51 -10.00 0.02 5.82
CA LEU A 51 -9.97 -1.35 5.36
C LEU A 51 -8.56 -1.69 4.87
N LEU A 52 -7.95 -2.73 5.43
CA LEU A 52 -6.71 -3.32 4.93
C LEU A 52 -7.02 -4.62 4.17
N ILE A 53 -6.52 -4.75 2.95
CA ILE A 53 -6.72 -5.94 2.11
C ILE A 53 -5.36 -6.57 1.83
N ASP A 54 -5.20 -7.85 2.14
CA ASP A 54 -4.00 -8.62 1.82
C ASP A 54 -4.18 -9.31 0.44
N THR A 55 -3.28 -9.03 -0.51
CA THR A 55 -3.28 -9.68 -1.83
C THR A 55 -2.09 -10.62 -2.02
N ASP A 56 -1.29 -10.86 -0.99
CA ASP A 56 -0.21 -11.83 -1.00
C ASP A 56 -0.73 -13.20 -0.53
N ALA A 57 -0.49 -14.25 -1.31
CA ALA A 57 -0.86 -15.62 -0.93
C ALA A 57 -0.11 -16.12 0.32
N GLN A 58 0.92 -15.42 0.76
CA GLN A 58 1.59 -15.69 2.04
C GLN A 58 0.77 -15.27 3.28
N GLY A 59 -0.25 -14.41 3.14
CA GLY A 59 -1.14 -14.04 4.25
C GLY A 59 -0.46 -13.31 5.41
N ASN A 60 0.62 -12.56 5.12
CA ASN A 60 1.46 -11.97 6.15
C ASN A 60 0.73 -10.89 6.97
N VAL A 61 -0.32 -10.25 6.43
CA VAL A 61 -1.15 -9.32 7.22
C VAL A 61 -1.87 -10.08 8.33
N GLY A 62 -2.52 -11.19 7.98
CA GLY A 62 -3.25 -12.04 8.93
C GLY A 62 -2.34 -12.56 10.04
N VAL A 63 -1.17 -13.07 9.67
CA VAL A 63 -0.14 -13.52 10.61
C VAL A 63 0.32 -12.38 11.53
N SER A 64 0.61 -11.20 10.97
CA SER A 64 1.14 -10.07 11.73
C SER A 64 0.16 -9.52 12.77
N LEU A 65 -1.13 -9.59 12.48
CA LEU A 65 -2.20 -9.09 13.35
C LEU A 65 -2.86 -10.20 14.19
N GLY A 66 -2.48 -11.46 13.97
CA GLY A 66 -3.08 -12.60 14.66
C GLY A 66 -4.55 -12.81 14.31
N VAL A 67 -4.94 -12.51 13.06
CA VAL A 67 -6.31 -12.59 12.57
C VAL A 67 -6.42 -13.60 11.43
N SER A 68 -7.52 -14.36 11.44
CA SER A 68 -7.97 -15.18 10.32
C SER A 68 -9.47 -15.00 10.17
N GLY A 69 -9.93 -14.69 8.96
CA GLY A 69 -11.36 -14.70 8.64
C GLY A 69 -11.85 -16.09 8.25
N GLU A 70 -13.13 -16.37 8.46
CA GLU A 70 -13.80 -17.53 7.84
C GLU A 70 -13.77 -17.44 6.31
N ARG A 71 -13.78 -16.20 5.79
CA ARG A 71 -13.69 -15.87 4.39
C ARG A 71 -12.50 -14.96 4.14
N SER A 72 -11.73 -15.29 3.13
CA SER A 72 -10.56 -14.54 2.67
C SER A 72 -10.82 -13.81 1.36
N LEU A 73 -9.84 -13.05 0.86
CA LEU A 73 -9.91 -12.37 -0.43
C LEU A 73 -10.25 -13.34 -1.59
N TYR A 74 -9.86 -14.61 -1.49
CA TYR A 74 -10.27 -15.65 -2.44
C TYR A 74 -11.79 -15.66 -2.65
N HIS A 75 -12.55 -15.73 -1.55
CA HIS A 75 -14.01 -15.85 -1.57
C HIS A 75 -14.67 -14.59 -2.16
N VAL A 76 -14.09 -13.42 -1.92
CA VAL A 76 -14.57 -12.16 -2.51
C VAL A 76 -14.37 -12.17 -4.03
N LEU A 77 -13.19 -12.60 -4.50
CA LEU A 77 -12.85 -12.56 -5.92
C LEU A 77 -13.58 -13.66 -6.72
N VAL A 78 -13.49 -14.89 -6.24
CA VAL A 78 -13.93 -16.11 -6.91
C VAL A 78 -15.41 -16.37 -6.65
N ASP A 79 -15.79 -16.54 -5.38
CA ASP A 79 -17.17 -16.91 -5.00
C ASP A 79 -18.13 -15.70 -5.05
N GLY A 80 -17.58 -14.49 -5.05
CA GLY A 80 -18.36 -13.25 -5.12
C GLY A 80 -19.03 -12.87 -3.80
N VAL A 81 -18.50 -13.36 -2.69
CA VAL A 81 -18.90 -12.96 -1.34
C VAL A 81 -18.80 -11.45 -1.16
N ASP A 82 -19.75 -10.88 -0.40
CA ASP A 82 -19.70 -9.48 -0.04
C ASP A 82 -18.40 -9.17 0.75
N PRO A 83 -17.58 -8.19 0.32
CA PRO A 83 -16.36 -7.82 1.04
C PRO A 83 -16.58 -7.49 2.51
N THR A 84 -17.77 -7.03 2.92
CA THR A 84 -18.11 -6.75 4.31
C THR A 84 -18.32 -8.00 5.16
N GLU A 85 -18.69 -9.13 4.54
CA GLU A 85 -18.77 -10.44 5.20
C GLU A 85 -17.39 -11.11 5.31
N ALA A 86 -16.45 -10.74 4.43
CA ALA A 86 -15.07 -11.20 4.50
C ALA A 86 -14.17 -10.29 5.36
N ALA A 87 -14.59 -9.06 5.62
CA ALA A 87 -13.86 -8.12 6.44
C ALA A 87 -14.00 -8.48 7.92
N VAL A 88 -12.87 -8.70 8.58
CA VAL A 88 -12.80 -9.00 10.01
C VAL A 88 -12.38 -7.73 10.77
N PRO A 89 -13.14 -7.28 11.77
CA PRO A 89 -12.71 -6.19 12.63
C PRO A 89 -11.55 -6.66 13.51
N VAL A 90 -10.39 -6.03 13.38
CA VAL A 90 -9.18 -6.39 14.14
C VAL A 90 -8.90 -5.44 15.28
N ARG A 91 -9.23 -4.16 15.08
CA ARG A 91 -9.10 -3.05 16.04
C ARG A 91 -10.20 -2.02 15.79
N GLN A 92 -10.32 -1.06 16.70
CA GLN A 92 -11.24 0.05 16.51
C GLN A 92 -10.95 0.77 15.19
N SER A 93 -11.98 0.88 14.34
CA SER A 93 -11.90 1.51 13.03
C SER A 93 -10.89 0.89 12.05
N LEU A 94 -10.45 -0.35 12.28
CA LEU A 94 -9.62 -1.11 11.35
C LEU A 94 -10.23 -2.50 11.10
N ASP A 95 -10.64 -2.70 9.86
CA ASP A 95 -11.10 -3.99 9.34
C ASP A 95 -10.07 -4.56 8.37
N VAL A 96 -9.98 -5.89 8.30
CA VAL A 96 -9.03 -6.60 7.44
C VAL A 96 -9.74 -7.65 6.60
N ILE A 97 -9.51 -7.66 5.28
CA ILE A 97 -9.77 -8.82 4.44
C ILE A 97 -8.45 -9.58 4.31
N THR A 98 -8.38 -10.74 4.98
CA THR A 98 -7.19 -11.58 5.00
C THR A 98 -7.02 -12.36 3.70
N SER A 99 -5.81 -12.86 3.49
CA SER A 99 -5.48 -13.84 2.46
C SER A 99 -4.86 -15.08 3.09
N ASP A 100 -4.78 -16.14 2.28
CA ASP A 100 -4.15 -17.40 2.62
C ASP A 100 -3.69 -18.09 1.30
N ALA A 101 -3.19 -19.32 1.41
CA ALA A 101 -2.67 -20.08 0.28
C ALA A 101 -3.71 -20.31 -0.85
N THR A 102 -5.02 -20.21 -0.58
CA THR A 102 -6.07 -20.32 -1.60
C THR A 102 -6.00 -19.21 -2.65
N LEU A 103 -5.34 -18.07 -2.36
CA LEU A 103 -5.13 -17.02 -3.37
C LEU A 103 -4.36 -17.51 -4.59
N ALA A 104 -3.52 -18.54 -4.48
CA ALA A 104 -2.88 -19.17 -5.63
C ALA A 104 -3.93 -19.75 -6.61
N ALA A 105 -5.01 -20.34 -6.10
CA ALA A 105 -6.13 -20.81 -6.90
C ALA A 105 -6.97 -19.64 -7.47
N ALA A 106 -7.12 -18.54 -6.72
CA ALA A 106 -7.75 -17.33 -7.25
C ALA A 106 -6.97 -16.77 -8.45
N GLU A 107 -5.64 -16.79 -8.42
CA GLU A 107 -4.81 -16.34 -9.54
C GLU A 107 -5.07 -17.17 -10.81
N ILE A 108 -5.15 -18.49 -10.68
CA ILE A 108 -5.50 -19.39 -11.80
C ILE A 108 -6.92 -19.10 -12.30
N TRP A 109 -7.87 -18.88 -11.39
CA TRP A 109 -9.25 -18.55 -11.74
C TRP A 109 -9.34 -17.20 -12.49
N LEU A 110 -8.58 -16.19 -12.05
CA LEU A 110 -8.48 -14.88 -12.72
C LEU A 110 -7.91 -15.05 -14.13
N ALA A 111 -6.88 -15.88 -14.30
CA ALA A 111 -6.27 -16.13 -15.61
C ALA A 111 -7.24 -16.74 -16.64
N ARG A 112 -8.27 -17.46 -16.17
CA ARG A 112 -9.33 -18.05 -17.00
C ARG A 112 -10.46 -17.07 -17.36
N GLN A 113 -10.52 -15.89 -16.73
CA GLN A 113 -11.49 -14.87 -17.10
C GLN A 113 -11.13 -14.23 -18.44
N ALA A 114 -12.12 -13.57 -19.06
CA ALA A 114 -11.89 -12.81 -20.29
C ALA A 114 -10.73 -11.81 -20.10
N PRO A 115 -9.84 -11.63 -21.11
CA PRO A 115 -8.66 -10.78 -20.99
C PRO A 115 -8.93 -9.35 -20.50
N GLU A 116 -10.09 -8.80 -20.85
CA GLU A 116 -10.53 -7.44 -20.49
C GLU A 116 -11.03 -7.35 -19.04
N GLN A 117 -11.40 -8.48 -18.44
CA GLN A 117 -12.03 -8.56 -17.12
C GLN A 117 -11.09 -9.06 -16.03
N ARG A 118 -10.14 -9.95 -16.37
CA ARG A 118 -9.29 -10.64 -15.39
C ARG A 118 -8.53 -9.73 -14.44
N SER A 119 -8.14 -8.53 -14.88
CA SER A 119 -7.44 -7.54 -14.07
C SER A 119 -8.38 -6.57 -13.33
N ARG A 120 -9.69 -6.66 -13.53
CA ARG A 120 -10.69 -5.72 -12.99
C ARG A 120 -11.74 -6.41 -12.10
N VAL A 121 -11.59 -7.70 -11.82
CA VAL A 121 -12.52 -8.45 -10.96
C VAL A 121 -12.60 -7.81 -9.57
N MET A 122 -11.46 -7.52 -8.93
CA MET A 122 -11.44 -6.88 -7.61
C MET A 122 -12.16 -5.54 -7.64
N THR A 123 -11.91 -4.72 -8.67
CA THR A 123 -12.59 -3.42 -8.84
C THR A 123 -14.10 -3.60 -8.93
N LYS A 124 -14.57 -4.57 -9.72
CA LYS A 124 -16.00 -4.89 -9.86
C LYS A 124 -16.60 -5.31 -8.52
N ARG A 125 -15.96 -6.25 -7.80
CA ARG A 125 -16.45 -6.78 -6.52
C ARG A 125 -16.52 -5.69 -5.45
N LEU A 126 -15.45 -4.90 -5.28
CA LEU A 126 -15.37 -3.87 -4.24
C LEU A 126 -16.28 -2.66 -4.52
N ASN A 127 -16.47 -2.28 -5.79
CA ASN A 127 -17.35 -1.17 -6.16
C ASN A 127 -18.84 -1.52 -6.06
N LEU A 128 -19.24 -2.72 -6.51
CA LEU A 128 -20.65 -3.16 -6.45
C LEU A 128 -21.18 -3.15 -5.02
N MET A 129 -20.33 -3.54 -4.06
CA MET A 129 -20.69 -3.64 -2.65
C MET A 129 -20.40 -2.35 -1.85
N GLN A 130 -20.17 -1.23 -2.55
CA GLN A 130 -20.05 0.11 -1.94
C GLN A 130 -19.00 0.23 -0.83
N VAL A 131 -17.91 -0.54 -0.88
CA VAL A 131 -16.82 -0.50 0.10
C VAL A 131 -16.33 0.93 0.33
N SER A 132 -16.22 1.72 -0.75
CA SER A 132 -15.78 3.12 -0.68
C SER A 132 -16.69 4.06 0.11
N ARG A 133 -17.92 3.64 0.48
CA ARG A 133 -18.84 4.42 1.33
C ARG A 133 -18.68 4.13 2.82
N ARG A 134 -18.14 2.96 3.18
CA ARG A 134 -18.00 2.50 4.57
C ARG A 134 -16.67 2.90 5.19
N TYR A 135 -15.63 2.97 4.37
CA TYR A 135 -14.28 3.30 4.79
C TYR A 135 -13.85 4.68 4.29
N ASP A 136 -13.02 5.35 5.07
CA ASP A 136 -12.33 6.58 4.69
C ASP A 136 -11.08 6.28 3.85
N LEU A 137 -10.42 5.16 4.17
CA LEU A 137 -9.18 4.70 3.55
C LEU A 137 -9.26 3.19 3.28
N VAL A 138 -8.82 2.78 2.09
CA VAL A 138 -8.50 1.39 1.77
C VAL A 138 -7.01 1.28 1.50
N VAL A 139 -6.34 0.40 2.24
CA VAL A 139 -4.93 0.05 2.05
C VAL A 139 -4.85 -1.36 1.49
N ILE A 140 -4.03 -1.59 0.46
CA ILE A 140 -3.80 -2.92 -0.11
C ILE A 140 -2.33 -3.29 0.08
N ASP A 141 -2.08 -4.40 0.77
CA ASP A 141 -0.75 -4.99 0.86
C ASP A 141 -0.50 -5.89 -0.35
N CYS A 142 0.39 -5.45 -1.24
CA CYS A 142 0.70 -6.18 -2.46
C CYS A 142 1.88 -7.14 -2.24
N GLY A 143 1.76 -8.36 -2.77
CA GLY A 143 2.88 -9.31 -2.82
C GLY A 143 4.06 -8.82 -3.67
N PRO A 144 5.20 -9.53 -3.69
CA PRO A 144 6.41 -9.11 -4.40
C PRO A 144 6.34 -9.27 -5.93
N SER A 145 5.32 -9.91 -6.49
CA SER A 145 5.26 -10.18 -7.94
C SER A 145 4.16 -9.36 -8.60
N LEU A 146 4.33 -8.95 -9.87
CA LEU A 146 3.27 -8.28 -10.62
C LEU A 146 2.30 -9.30 -11.26
N ASN A 147 1.73 -10.17 -10.43
CA ASN A 147 0.76 -11.16 -10.86
C ASN A 147 -0.64 -10.53 -11.08
N LEU A 148 -1.61 -11.35 -11.49
CA LEU A 148 -2.99 -10.88 -11.71
C LEU A 148 -3.64 -10.32 -10.44
N LEU A 149 -3.26 -10.79 -9.25
CA LEU A 149 -3.76 -10.24 -7.98
C LEU A 149 -3.31 -8.80 -7.78
N ASN A 150 -2.02 -8.52 -7.96
CA ASN A 150 -1.48 -7.16 -7.84
C ASN A 150 -1.92 -6.25 -9.00
N GLN A 151 -2.18 -6.79 -10.20
CA GLN A 151 -2.81 -6.02 -11.30
C GLN A 151 -4.27 -5.66 -10.97
N ASN A 152 -4.99 -6.53 -10.27
CA ASN A 152 -6.32 -6.24 -9.74
C ASN A 152 -6.29 -5.14 -8.67
N ALA A 153 -5.32 -5.21 -7.76
CA ALA A 153 -5.09 -4.15 -6.78
C ALA A 153 -4.82 -2.81 -7.48
N LEU A 154 -3.90 -2.79 -8.46
CA LEU A 154 -3.56 -1.59 -9.22
C LEU A 154 -4.74 -1.04 -10.02
N SER A 155 -5.59 -1.88 -10.61
CA SER A 155 -6.83 -1.42 -11.28
C SER A 155 -7.84 -0.78 -10.31
N TYR A 156 -7.76 -1.11 -9.03
CA TYR A 156 -8.70 -0.61 -8.03
C TYR A 156 -8.20 0.62 -7.30
N VAL A 157 -6.90 0.76 -7.02
CA VAL A 157 -6.36 1.89 -6.22
C VAL A 157 -6.20 3.17 -7.03
N ASP A 158 -6.16 4.32 -6.36
CA ASP A 158 -5.91 5.62 -6.99
C ASP A 158 -4.40 5.97 -6.97
N GLU A 159 -3.66 5.37 -6.04
CA GLU A 159 -2.25 5.67 -5.83
C GLU A 159 -1.46 4.54 -5.16
N VAL A 160 -0.14 4.65 -5.23
CA VAL A 160 0.83 3.68 -4.70
C VAL A 160 1.85 4.40 -3.82
N ILE A 161 2.12 3.79 -2.67
CA ILE A 161 3.33 4.05 -1.86
C ILE A 161 4.32 2.92 -2.15
N ILE A 162 5.58 3.27 -2.43
CA ILE A 162 6.65 2.32 -2.74
C ILE A 162 7.63 2.28 -1.58
N PRO A 163 7.58 1.27 -0.69
CA PRO A 163 8.62 1.04 0.32
C PRO A 163 9.91 0.58 -0.34
N VAL A 164 11.05 1.18 0.01
CA VAL A 164 12.35 0.93 -0.62
C VAL A 164 13.39 0.71 0.46
N THR A 165 14.15 -0.38 0.38
CA THR A 165 15.26 -0.61 1.32
C THR A 165 16.41 0.35 1.02
N CYS A 166 17.04 0.92 2.04
CA CYS A 166 18.22 1.78 1.86
C CYS A 166 19.51 0.97 1.64
N ASP A 167 19.52 0.09 0.63
CA ASP A 167 20.67 -0.73 0.25
C ASP A 167 21.18 -0.41 -1.16
N TYR A 168 22.26 -1.08 -1.59
CA TYR A 168 22.92 -0.84 -2.87
C TYR A 168 21.98 -0.93 -4.08
N LEU A 169 20.96 -1.78 -4.03
CA LEU A 169 20.04 -2.02 -5.15
C LEU A 169 18.76 -1.18 -5.08
N ALA A 170 18.66 -0.26 -4.11
CA ALA A 170 17.48 0.58 -3.90
C ALA A 170 17.02 1.29 -5.18
N LEU A 171 17.93 2.02 -5.83
CA LEU A 171 17.60 2.84 -6.99
C LEU A 171 17.23 2.00 -8.22
N VAL A 172 17.88 0.85 -8.41
CA VAL A 172 17.55 -0.09 -9.48
C VAL A 172 16.14 -0.65 -9.26
N GLY A 173 15.84 -1.08 -8.04
CA GLY A 173 14.52 -1.59 -7.67
C GLY A 173 13.41 -0.55 -7.90
N VAL A 174 13.65 0.70 -7.51
CA VAL A 174 12.66 1.77 -7.70
C VAL A 174 12.44 2.09 -9.17
N LYS A 175 13.51 2.24 -9.96
CA LYS A 175 13.40 2.46 -11.42
C LYS A 175 12.58 1.36 -12.08
N GLN A 176 12.80 0.11 -11.70
CA GLN A 176 12.06 -1.02 -12.22
C GLN A 176 10.58 -0.94 -11.82
N VAL A 177 10.27 -0.69 -10.56
CA VAL A 177 8.88 -0.55 -10.08
C VAL A 177 8.15 0.57 -10.83
N VAL A 178 8.78 1.74 -11.01
CA VAL A 178 8.15 2.86 -11.72
C VAL A 178 7.88 2.54 -13.19
N ARG A 179 8.83 1.89 -13.88
CA ARG A 179 8.60 1.42 -15.26
C ARG A 179 7.45 0.43 -15.33
N THR A 180 7.44 -0.55 -14.43
CA THR A 180 6.39 -1.56 -14.40
C THR A 180 5.02 -0.96 -14.09
N ILE A 181 4.91 0.02 -13.18
CA ILE A 181 3.64 0.72 -12.94
C ILE A 181 3.19 1.42 -14.22
N LYS A 182 4.06 2.15 -14.92
CA LYS A 182 3.73 2.81 -16.20
C LYS A 182 3.29 1.82 -17.28
N ASP A 183 3.93 0.66 -17.35
CA ASP A 183 3.55 -0.40 -18.31
C ASP A 183 2.17 -0.95 -17.97
N VAL A 184 1.91 -1.20 -16.70
CA VAL A 184 0.61 -1.68 -16.20
C VAL A 184 -0.49 -0.64 -16.45
N GLU A 185 -0.27 0.64 -16.18
CA GLU A 185 -1.23 1.70 -16.46
C GLU A 185 -1.67 1.72 -17.93
N ARG A 186 -0.70 1.53 -18.86
CA ARG A 186 -0.97 1.46 -20.30
C ARG A 186 -1.84 0.27 -20.67
N HIS A 187 -1.59 -0.90 -20.08
CA HIS A 187 -2.36 -2.12 -20.35
C HIS A 187 -3.72 -2.13 -19.67
N LEU A 188 -3.81 -1.57 -18.46
CA LEU A 188 -5.03 -1.56 -17.67
C LEU A 188 -5.96 -0.41 -18.03
N HIS A 189 -5.50 0.59 -18.78
CA HIS A 189 -6.24 1.84 -19.03
C HIS A 189 -6.75 2.47 -17.73
N HIS A 190 -5.91 2.46 -16.70
CA HIS A 190 -6.19 2.98 -15.37
C HIS A 190 -4.93 3.62 -14.81
N SER A 191 -4.98 4.93 -14.55
CA SER A 191 -3.84 5.68 -14.03
C SER A 191 -3.75 5.54 -12.50
N VAL A 192 -2.56 5.21 -12.01
CA VAL A 192 -2.24 5.05 -10.59
C VAL A 192 -1.07 5.95 -10.24
N ARG A 193 -1.34 6.98 -9.43
CA ARG A 193 -0.32 7.94 -9.05
C ARG A 193 0.68 7.30 -8.08
N ILE A 194 1.98 7.41 -8.36
CA ILE A 194 3.00 7.17 -7.34
C ILE A 194 2.98 8.36 -6.38
N SER A 195 2.29 8.22 -5.25
CA SER A 195 2.09 9.30 -4.27
C SER A 195 3.31 9.49 -3.38
N ALA A 196 3.99 8.39 -3.05
CA ALA A 196 5.19 8.42 -2.22
C ALA A 196 6.17 7.28 -2.50
N VAL A 197 7.45 7.57 -2.30
CA VAL A 197 8.53 6.62 -2.07
C VAL A 197 8.88 6.69 -0.60
N LEU A 198 8.85 5.55 0.09
CA LEU A 198 9.11 5.44 1.52
C LEU A 198 10.43 4.68 1.73
N PRO A 199 11.54 5.36 2.04
CA PRO A 199 12.76 4.68 2.42
C PRO A 199 12.55 3.90 3.73
N THR A 200 13.04 2.66 3.79
CA THR A 200 12.83 1.71 4.89
C THR A 200 14.15 1.08 5.32
N PHE A 201 14.19 0.59 6.56
CA PHE A 201 15.38 -0.01 7.18
C PHE A 201 16.57 0.94 7.19
N TYR A 202 16.32 2.24 7.34
CA TYR A 202 17.37 3.24 7.29
C TYR A 202 18.25 3.20 8.55
N ASP A 203 19.56 3.05 8.35
CA ASP A 203 20.57 3.20 9.40
C ASP A 203 21.53 4.34 9.04
N GLY A 204 21.31 5.52 9.63
CA GLY A 204 22.09 6.73 9.37
C GLY A 204 23.57 6.65 9.78
N ARG A 205 23.98 5.60 10.50
CA ARG A 205 25.40 5.34 10.79
C ARG A 205 26.14 4.85 9.56
N THR A 206 25.44 4.21 8.63
CA THR A 206 26.03 3.69 7.41
C THR A 206 26.12 4.79 6.35
N ARG A 207 27.29 4.90 5.71
CA ARG A 207 27.50 5.85 4.61
C ARG A 207 26.57 5.54 3.42
N LEU A 208 26.45 4.26 3.07
CA LEU A 208 25.59 3.80 1.97
C LEU A 208 24.12 4.21 2.15
N ALA A 209 23.54 4.03 3.34
CA ALA A 209 22.14 4.39 3.54
C ALA A 209 21.90 5.91 3.43
N ARG A 210 22.87 6.74 3.86
CA ARG A 210 22.82 8.19 3.68
C ARG A 210 22.87 8.59 2.21
N GLU A 211 23.82 8.05 1.45
CA GLU A 211 23.94 8.31 0.00
C GLU A 211 22.69 7.88 -0.77
N VAL A 212 22.12 6.72 -0.42
CA VAL A 212 20.87 6.22 -1.04
C VAL A 212 19.69 7.13 -0.70
N LEU A 213 19.55 7.55 0.57
CA LEU A 213 18.49 8.46 0.98
C LEU A 213 18.58 9.81 0.26
N GLU A 214 19.78 10.42 0.22
CA GLU A 214 20.04 11.67 -0.49
C GLU A 214 19.68 11.55 -1.98
N THR A 215 20.04 10.42 -2.61
CA THR A 215 19.72 10.19 -4.03
C THR A 215 18.22 10.03 -4.26
N LEU A 216 17.52 9.31 -3.39
CA LEU A 216 16.06 9.17 -3.45
C LEU A 216 15.37 10.52 -3.25
N GLN A 217 15.79 11.31 -2.26
CA GLN A 217 15.28 12.65 -2.01
C GLN A 217 15.55 13.60 -3.19
N GLY A 218 16.73 13.54 -3.80
CA GLY A 218 17.06 14.34 -4.99
C GLY A 218 16.16 14.03 -6.19
N HIS A 219 15.87 12.74 -6.44
CA HIS A 219 15.02 12.31 -7.56
C HIS A 219 13.53 12.53 -7.32
N PHE A 220 13.03 12.16 -6.14
CA PHE A 220 11.60 12.14 -5.84
C PHE A 220 11.09 13.39 -5.12
N LYS A 221 12.00 14.22 -4.61
CA LYS A 221 11.70 15.49 -3.93
C LYS A 221 10.60 15.30 -2.89
N GLN A 222 9.49 16.03 -3.04
CA GLN A 222 8.33 16.01 -2.15
C GLN A 222 7.64 14.64 -2.04
N ARG A 223 7.89 13.72 -2.99
CA ARG A 223 7.36 12.35 -2.97
C ARG A 223 8.25 11.39 -2.19
N CYS A 224 9.47 11.78 -1.83
CA CYS A 224 10.30 10.98 -0.93
C CYS A 224 9.94 11.33 0.50
N LEU A 225 9.33 10.39 1.24
CA LEU A 225 9.00 10.61 2.64
C LEU A 225 10.26 10.45 3.51
N ASP A 226 10.15 10.94 4.74
CA ASP A 226 11.15 10.65 5.77
C ASP A 226 11.33 9.13 5.94
N PRO A 227 12.56 8.66 6.15
CA PRO A 227 12.85 7.24 6.23
C PRO A 227 12.23 6.60 7.47
N ILE A 228 11.75 5.37 7.31
CA ILE A 228 11.51 4.45 8.43
C ILE A 228 12.87 3.89 8.88
N ARG A 229 13.27 4.22 10.10
CA ARG A 229 14.55 3.78 10.66
C ARG A 229 14.55 2.27 10.91
N HIS A 230 15.72 1.66 10.78
CA HIS A 230 15.92 0.29 11.21
C HIS A 230 15.58 0.16 12.70
N ASN A 231 14.61 -0.71 13.01
CA ASN A 231 14.12 -0.89 14.36
C ASN A 231 13.71 -2.34 14.59
N THR A 232 14.34 -3.03 15.55
CA THR A 232 14.04 -4.44 15.87
C THR A 232 12.61 -4.63 16.37
N ARG A 233 12.02 -3.61 17.04
CA ARG A 233 10.64 -3.66 17.52
C ARG A 233 9.61 -3.81 16.39
N LEU A 234 9.90 -3.27 15.20
CA LEU A 234 9.05 -3.46 14.03
C LEU A 234 9.07 -4.91 13.52
N ALA A 235 10.20 -5.61 13.65
CA ALA A 235 10.33 -7.02 13.30
C ALA A 235 9.75 -7.95 14.39
N GLU A 236 9.78 -7.52 15.65
CA GLU A 236 9.22 -8.26 16.78
C GLU A 236 7.69 -8.15 16.86
N ALA A 237 7.10 -6.98 16.57
CA ALA A 237 5.65 -6.75 16.77
C ALA A 237 4.73 -7.82 16.13
N PRO A 238 4.99 -8.31 14.89
CA PRO A 238 4.21 -9.40 14.29
C PRO A 238 4.20 -10.70 15.11
N SER A 239 5.31 -11.09 15.75
CA SER A 239 5.35 -12.32 16.56
C SER A 239 4.47 -12.24 17.82
N HIS A 240 4.15 -11.00 18.23
CA HIS A 240 3.23 -10.70 19.31
C HIS A 240 1.82 -10.36 18.83
N ARG A 241 1.53 -10.49 17.52
CA ARG A 241 0.23 -10.20 16.91
C ARG A 241 -0.25 -8.77 17.21
N LYS A 242 0.69 -7.83 17.17
CA LYS A 242 0.48 -6.43 17.54
C LYS A 242 1.02 -5.51 16.44
N THR A 243 0.38 -4.37 16.28
CA THR A 243 0.93 -3.24 15.52
C THR A 243 2.11 -2.62 16.29
N ILE A 244 2.89 -1.75 15.64
CA ILE A 244 3.99 -1.07 16.33
C ILE A 244 3.51 -0.15 17.46
N TYR A 245 2.30 0.41 17.32
CA TYR A 245 1.69 1.30 18.30
C TYR A 245 1.30 0.56 19.58
N GLU A 246 0.88 -0.70 19.46
CA GLU A 246 0.54 -1.53 20.62
C GLU A 246 1.76 -2.24 21.23
N TYR A 247 2.73 -2.60 20.39
CA TYR A 247 3.90 -3.34 20.83
C TYR A 247 4.94 -2.44 21.49
N ALA A 248 5.25 -1.30 20.85
CA ALA A 248 6.28 -0.39 21.30
C ALA A 248 5.94 1.08 20.91
N PRO A 249 4.93 1.70 21.56
CA PRO A 249 4.41 3.03 21.19
C PRO A 249 5.45 4.14 21.25
N GLN A 250 6.44 4.03 22.14
CA GLN A 250 7.51 5.01 22.31
C GLN A 250 8.73 4.74 21.42
N SER A 251 8.66 3.71 20.56
CA SER A 251 9.78 3.35 19.70
C SER A 251 9.94 4.33 18.52
N HIS A 252 11.15 4.40 17.99
CA HIS A 252 11.41 5.11 16.74
C HIS A 252 10.52 4.62 15.59
N GLY A 253 10.19 3.32 15.54
CA GLY A 253 9.31 2.77 14.50
C GLY A 253 7.88 3.31 14.59
N ALA A 254 7.33 3.40 15.81
CA ALA A 254 6.01 4.02 16.04
C ALA A 254 6.03 5.51 15.67
N ALA A 255 7.07 6.24 16.07
CA ALA A 255 7.23 7.65 15.70
C ALA A 255 7.35 7.85 14.18
N ASP A 256 8.05 6.95 13.49
CA ASP A 256 8.24 7.01 12.04
C ASP A 256 6.94 6.72 11.29
N TYR A 257 6.20 5.67 11.66
CA TYR A 257 4.90 5.40 11.05
C TYR A 257 3.80 6.39 11.42
N ASN A 258 3.88 7.04 12.60
CA ASN A 258 3.01 8.17 12.93
C ASN A 258 3.15 9.30 11.90
N ARG A 259 4.39 9.67 11.52
CA ARG A 259 4.60 10.68 10.46
C ARG A 259 4.00 10.26 9.13
N VAL A 260 4.11 8.98 8.76
CA VAL A 260 3.49 8.48 7.52
C VAL A 260 1.96 8.51 7.60
N ALA A 261 1.37 8.11 8.72
CA ALA A 261 -0.08 8.18 8.93
C ALA A 261 -0.60 9.62 8.88
N ASP A 262 0.12 10.56 9.50
CA ASP A 262 -0.19 12.00 9.44
C ASP A 262 -0.10 12.52 7.99
N TRP A 263 0.91 12.11 7.24
CA TRP A 263 1.02 12.43 5.81
C TRP A 263 -0.14 11.86 4.98
N VAL A 264 -0.58 10.63 5.27
CA VAL A 264 -1.77 10.02 4.64
C VAL A 264 -3.06 10.77 5.00
N LEU A 265 -3.15 11.43 6.16
CA LEU A 265 -4.32 12.23 6.49
C LEU A 265 -4.28 13.63 5.88
N ALA A 266 -3.11 14.25 5.85
CA ALA A 266 -2.92 15.60 5.31
C ALA A 266 -3.14 15.64 3.79
N THR A 267 -2.70 14.59 3.09
CA THR A 267 -2.77 14.53 1.62
C THR A 267 -4.17 14.10 1.17
N THR A 268 -5.16 14.98 1.30
CA THR A 268 -6.50 14.75 0.73
C THR A 268 -6.47 15.06 -0.76
N ALA A 269 -6.65 14.02 -1.58
CA ALA A 269 -6.75 13.98 -3.04
C ALA A 269 -6.78 15.35 -3.78
N SER A 270 -5.64 16.03 -3.89
CA SER A 270 -5.42 17.01 -4.95
C SER A 270 -5.04 16.22 -6.21
N ALA A 271 -5.87 16.34 -7.25
CA ALA A 271 -5.59 15.83 -8.57
C ALA A 271 -4.58 16.77 -9.24
N GLY A 272 -3.53 16.21 -9.84
CA GLY A 272 -2.59 16.96 -10.67
C GLY A 272 -1.20 17.07 -10.07
N ASP A 273 -0.43 15.99 -10.16
CA ASP A 273 1.00 16.15 -10.43
C ASP A 273 1.52 14.87 -11.10
N ALA A 274 2.06 15.02 -12.31
CA ALA A 274 2.58 13.93 -13.12
C ALA A 274 3.75 13.21 -12.42
N ALA A 275 3.84 11.88 -12.57
CA ALA A 275 4.96 11.12 -12.01
C ALA A 275 6.31 11.59 -12.58
N PRO A 276 7.39 11.62 -11.79
CA PRO A 276 8.70 12.01 -12.30
C PRO A 276 9.16 11.09 -13.45
N HIS A 277 9.79 11.71 -14.46
CA HIS A 277 10.46 11.00 -15.55
C HIS A 277 11.83 10.51 -15.08
N PHE A 278 12.15 9.23 -15.37
CA PHE A 278 13.37 8.56 -14.92
C PHE A 278 14.49 8.55 -15.97
N ASP A 279 14.40 9.44 -16.97
CA ASP A 279 15.24 9.36 -18.18
C ASP A 279 16.67 9.89 -18.01
N SER A 280 17.10 10.25 -16.80
CA SER A 280 18.51 10.55 -16.53
C SER A 280 19.26 9.29 -16.08
N PRO A 281 20.41 8.97 -16.70
CA PRO A 281 21.29 7.92 -16.19
C PRO A 281 21.70 8.29 -14.77
N ALA A 282 21.62 7.33 -13.85
CA ALA A 282 22.09 7.55 -12.49
C ALA A 282 23.59 7.88 -12.55
N PRO A 283 24.11 8.85 -11.76
CA PRO A 283 25.54 8.98 -11.60
C PRO A 283 26.07 7.64 -11.08
N GLN A 284 27.03 7.05 -11.79
CA GLN A 284 27.67 5.83 -11.34
C GLN A 284 28.37 6.14 -10.01
N PRO A 285 28.28 5.25 -8.99
CA PRO A 285 29.08 5.40 -7.79
C PRO A 285 30.56 5.43 -8.21
N SER A 286 31.25 6.51 -7.87
CA SER A 286 32.67 6.68 -8.15
C SER A 286 33.42 5.45 -7.62
N ALA A 287 34.14 4.76 -8.52
CA ALA A 287 34.98 3.63 -8.15
C ALA A 287 35.93 4.05 -7.00
N PRO A 288 36.20 3.17 -6.02
CA PRO A 288 37.20 3.46 -5.02
C PRO A 288 38.54 3.65 -5.72
N ALA A 289 39.21 4.77 -5.46
CA ALA A 289 40.56 5.02 -5.94
C ALA A 289 41.46 3.87 -5.46
N ALA A 290 42.04 3.15 -6.42
CA ALA A 290 43.09 2.18 -6.12
C ALA A 290 44.29 2.94 -5.56
N ALA A 291 44.73 2.54 -4.36
CA ALA A 291 46.00 2.93 -3.78
C ALA A 291 47.14 2.09 -4.37
#